data_AF-A0A0B7H3P9-F1
#
_entry.id   AF-A0A0B7H3P9-F1
#
_cell.length_a   1.000
_cell.length_b   1.000
_cell.length_c   1.000
_cell.angle_alpha   90.00
_cell.angle_beta   90.00
_cell.angle_gamma   90.00
#
_symmetry.space_group_name_H-M   'P 1'
#
loop_
_entity.id
_entity.type
_entity.pdbx_description
1 polymer ?
#
loop_
_entity_poly.entity_id
_entity_poly.type
_entity_poly.pdbx_seq_one_letter_code
_entity_poly.pdbx_strand_id
1 'polypeptide(L)'
;MIAEPSQREFKITHTNYNQIITDLAYQSAIFGGADFIKGKNALFFKKSTPEIKIEVMQRLQNAVQNQSAEQCNGNLLIDTLSAEMAEKALLLFKNIVASGGLLKQITQHTLQRKVKEKATQQQQLFDDLLRKNSPDFSNFVSKEDWEIVPFSKKNREKTFVIPLVANRLWEKLEKKHSRQ
;
A
#
# COMPACT_ATOMS: atom_id res chain seq x y z
N MET A 1 -15.51 -2.13 9.11
CA MET A 1 -14.22 -2.22 8.41
C MET A 1 -13.75 -0.83 8.05
N ILE A 2 -12.50 -0.49 8.36
CA ILE A 2 -11.87 0.77 7.96
C ILE A 2 -10.85 0.45 6.87
N ALA A 3 -10.96 1.07 5.71
CA ALA A 3 -10.03 0.92 4.60
C ALA A 3 -9.11 2.15 4.50
N GLU A 4 -7.84 1.93 4.16
CA GLU A 4 -6.86 2.99 3.90
C GLU A 4 -6.07 2.65 2.63
N PRO A 5 -5.89 3.58 1.68
CA PRO A 5 -5.02 3.36 0.54
C PRO A 5 -3.58 3.05 0.96
N SER A 6 -3.01 2.02 0.34
CA SER A 6 -1.60 1.66 0.53
C SER A 6 -0.66 2.74 -0.02
N GLN A 7 0.45 2.99 0.67
CA GLN A 7 1.55 3.84 0.18
C GLN A 7 2.64 3.06 -0.54
N ARG A 8 2.57 1.72 -0.51
CA ARG A 8 3.65 0.85 -0.99
C ARG A 8 3.91 1.04 -2.49
N GLU A 9 2.88 1.40 -3.24
CA GLU A 9 2.87 1.63 -4.69
C GLU A 9 3.27 3.07 -5.06
N PHE A 10 3.27 4.00 -4.09
CA PHE A 10 3.48 5.41 -4.38
C PHE A 10 4.90 5.71 -4.89
N LYS A 11 4.95 6.67 -5.81
CA LYS A 11 6.15 7.18 -6.47
C LYS A 11 6.34 8.66 -6.12
N ILE A 12 7.57 9.11 -5.94
CA ILE A 12 7.87 10.55 -5.82
C ILE A 12 7.86 11.15 -7.23
N THR A 13 6.79 11.85 -7.59
CA THR A 13 6.52 12.29 -8.97
C THR A 13 5.71 13.59 -8.98
N HIS A 14 5.89 14.40 -10.04
CA HIS A 14 5.06 15.59 -10.30
C HIS A 14 3.75 15.23 -11.02
N THR A 15 3.60 13.99 -11.47
CA THR A 15 2.39 13.51 -12.15
C THR A 15 1.27 13.16 -11.17
N ASN A 16 0.06 13.01 -11.70
CA ASN A 16 -1.11 12.53 -10.96
C ASN A 16 -1.09 11.02 -10.67
N TYR A 17 0.04 10.32 -10.83
CA TYR A 17 0.13 8.87 -10.66
C TYR A 17 -0.39 8.41 -9.28
N ASN A 18 0.08 9.03 -8.19
CA ASN A 18 -0.38 8.66 -6.85
C ASN A 18 -1.86 8.99 -6.64
N GLN A 19 -2.36 10.06 -7.28
CA GLN A 19 -3.77 10.43 -7.23
C GLN A 19 -4.63 9.32 -7.87
N ILE A 20 -4.26 8.85 -9.05
CA ILE A 20 -4.96 7.74 -9.74
C ILE A 20 -4.97 6.48 -8.88
N ILE A 21 -3.83 6.11 -8.27
CA ILE A 21 -3.74 4.96 -7.37
C ILE A 21 -4.66 5.14 -6.14
N THR A 22 -4.69 6.33 -5.54
CA THR A 22 -5.59 6.59 -4.41
C THR A 22 -7.06 6.52 -4.79
N ASP A 23 -7.45 7.05 -5.96
CA ASP A 23 -8.83 7.02 -6.41
C ASP A 23 -9.26 5.59 -6.66
N LEU A 24 -8.45 4.79 -7.36
CA LEU A 24 -8.73 3.36 -7.57
C LEU A 24 -8.87 2.61 -6.24
N ALA A 25 -8.05 2.93 -5.24
CA ALA A 25 -8.15 2.32 -3.91
C ALA A 25 -9.44 2.72 -3.18
N TYR A 26 -9.89 3.97 -3.28
CA TYR A 26 -11.18 4.39 -2.73
C TYR A 26 -12.34 3.65 -3.39
N GLN A 27 -12.35 3.59 -4.72
CA GLN A 27 -13.38 2.87 -5.48
C GLN A 27 -13.42 1.39 -5.07
N SER A 28 -12.25 0.75 -4.99
CA SER A 28 -12.13 -0.64 -4.56
C SER A 28 -12.66 -0.85 -3.13
N ALA A 29 -12.42 0.10 -2.22
CA ALA A 29 -12.94 0.04 -0.85
C ALA A 29 -14.46 0.23 -0.78
N ILE A 30 -15.02 1.13 -1.61
CA ILE A 30 -16.47 1.35 -1.72
C ILE A 30 -17.15 0.09 -2.27
N PHE A 31 -16.64 -0.46 -3.37
CA PHE A 31 -17.13 -1.71 -3.96
C PHE A 31 -17.03 -2.89 -3.01
N GLY A 32 -15.98 -2.93 -2.19
CA GLY A 32 -15.82 -3.93 -1.13
C GLY A 32 -16.70 -3.71 0.12
N GLY A 33 -17.51 -2.65 0.16
CA GLY A 33 -18.43 -2.37 1.28
C GLY A 33 -17.74 -1.90 2.57
N ALA A 34 -16.65 -1.14 2.48
CA ALA A 34 -15.99 -0.59 3.67
C ALA A 34 -16.86 0.48 4.38
N ASP A 35 -17.05 0.34 5.69
CA ASP A 35 -17.82 1.31 6.49
C ASP A 35 -17.15 2.69 6.56
N PHE A 36 -15.82 2.72 6.63
CA PHE A 36 -15.06 3.96 6.65
C PHE A 36 -13.86 3.88 5.73
N ILE A 37 -13.58 4.98 5.02
CA ILE A 37 -12.41 5.10 4.16
C ILE A 37 -11.57 6.27 4.65
N LYS A 38 -10.31 6.00 4.97
CA LYS A 38 -9.37 7.02 5.39
C LYS A 38 -8.72 7.67 4.19
N GLY A 39 -8.90 8.99 4.09
CA GLY A 39 -8.24 9.80 3.07
C GLY A 39 -6.72 9.75 3.16
N LYS A 40 -6.06 9.78 2.00
CA LYS A 40 -4.61 9.69 1.85
C LYS A 40 -4.06 10.83 1.00
N ASN A 41 -3.04 11.51 1.52
CA ASN A 41 -2.30 12.51 0.74
C ASN A 41 -1.43 11.80 -0.33
N ALA A 42 -1.72 12.08 -1.59
CA ALA A 42 -0.96 11.59 -2.75
C ALA A 42 0.46 12.20 -2.82
N LEU A 43 0.66 13.41 -2.28
CA LEU A 43 1.95 14.10 -2.15
C LEU A 43 2.57 13.79 -0.77
N PHE A 44 2.81 12.51 -0.50
CA PHE A 44 3.31 12.03 0.80
C PHE A 44 4.71 12.55 1.18
N PHE A 45 5.44 13.14 0.23
CA PHE A 45 6.75 13.78 0.46
C PHE A 45 6.64 15.27 0.84
N LYS A 46 5.42 15.83 0.86
CA LYS A 46 5.11 17.18 1.34
C LYS A 46 4.37 17.14 2.68
N LYS A 47 4.48 18.21 3.47
CA LYS A 47 3.68 18.35 4.69
C LYS A 47 2.20 18.44 4.31
N SER A 48 1.36 17.76 5.08
CA SER A 48 -0.08 17.83 4.88
C SER A 48 -0.58 19.18 5.40
N THR A 49 -0.93 20.07 4.47
CA THR A 49 -1.57 21.35 4.76
C THR A 49 -3.09 21.19 4.85
N PRO A 50 -3.83 22.16 5.44
CA PRO A 50 -5.29 22.14 5.45
C PRO A 50 -5.90 22.04 4.05
N GLU A 51 -5.31 22.71 3.05
CA GLU A 51 -5.79 22.71 1.66
C GLU A 51 -5.71 21.31 1.06
N ILE A 52 -4.59 20.61 1.26
CA ILE A 52 -4.44 19.20 0.84
C ILE A 52 -5.47 18.31 1.52
N LYS A 53 -5.78 18.55 2.79
CA LYS A 53 -6.81 17.76 3.50
C LYS A 53 -8.20 18.00 2.90
N ILE A 54 -8.53 19.24 2.57
CA ILE A 54 -9.79 19.58 1.90
C ILE A 54 -9.87 18.89 0.54
N GLU A 55 -8.81 18.94 -0.28
CA GLU A 55 -8.75 18.26 -1.58
C GLU A 55 -8.96 16.74 -1.44
N VAL A 56 -8.28 16.12 -0.48
CA VAL A 56 -8.43 14.67 -0.20
C VAL A 56 -9.86 14.34 0.20
N MET A 57 -10.50 15.15 1.04
CA MET A 57 -11.89 14.94 1.45
C MET A 57 -12.87 15.13 0.29
N GLN A 58 -12.68 16.17 -0.54
CA GLN A 58 -13.50 16.40 -1.74
C GLN A 58 -13.42 15.23 -2.72
N ARG A 59 -12.20 14.72 -2.97
CA ARG A 59 -12.01 13.56 -3.86
C ARG A 59 -12.67 12.30 -3.30
N LEU A 60 -12.55 12.06 -2.01
CA LEU A 60 -13.23 10.93 -1.36
C LEU A 60 -14.75 11.07 -1.44
N GLN A 61 -15.29 12.26 -1.17
CA GLN A 61 -16.71 12.55 -1.29
C GLN A 61 -17.23 12.29 -2.71
N ASN A 62 -16.50 12.75 -3.72
CA ASN A 62 -16.83 12.50 -5.12
C ASN A 62 -16.79 11.00 -5.46
N ALA A 63 -15.86 10.23 -4.91
CA ALA A 63 -15.80 8.79 -5.13
C ALA A 63 -17.05 8.08 -4.56
N VAL A 64 -17.44 8.44 -3.33
CA VAL A 64 -18.60 7.85 -2.63
C VAL A 64 -19.93 8.21 -3.30
N GLN A 65 -20.09 9.42 -3.83
CA GLN A 65 -21.34 9.83 -4.47
C GLN A 65 -21.67 9.05 -5.75
N ASN A 66 -20.65 8.53 -6.44
CA ASN A 66 -20.81 7.92 -7.75
C ASN A 66 -20.86 6.40 -7.72
N GLN A 67 -20.62 5.77 -6.56
CA GLN A 67 -20.32 4.35 -6.47
C GLN A 67 -20.92 3.71 -5.22
N SER A 68 -21.30 2.45 -5.32
CA SER A 68 -21.86 1.68 -4.21
C SER A 68 -21.50 0.19 -4.30
N ALA A 69 -21.49 -0.50 -3.16
CA ALA A 69 -21.13 -1.91 -3.09
C ALA A 69 -22.11 -2.81 -3.87
N GLU A 70 -23.38 -2.40 -3.96
CA GLU A 70 -24.42 -3.16 -4.66
C GLU A 70 -24.11 -3.33 -6.14
N GLN A 71 -23.29 -2.45 -6.73
CA GLN A 71 -22.85 -2.55 -8.12
C GLN A 71 -22.01 -3.80 -8.40
N CYS A 72 -21.44 -4.42 -7.36
CA CYS A 72 -20.66 -5.65 -7.48
C CYS A 72 -21.45 -6.93 -7.22
N ASN A 73 -22.70 -6.82 -6.75
CA ASN A 73 -23.51 -7.99 -6.39
C ASN A 73 -23.86 -8.85 -7.61
N GLY A 74 -23.75 -10.16 -7.46
CA GLY A 74 -24.06 -11.14 -8.52
C GLY A 74 -23.00 -11.24 -9.62
N ASN A 75 -21.85 -10.59 -9.45
CA ASN A 75 -20.72 -10.77 -10.34
C ASN A 75 -19.96 -12.05 -9.97
N LEU A 76 -20.14 -13.08 -10.79
CA LEU A 76 -19.54 -14.40 -10.58
C LEU A 76 -18.02 -14.37 -10.36
N LEU A 77 -17.30 -13.48 -11.05
CA LEU A 77 -15.84 -13.34 -10.89
C LEU A 77 -15.50 -12.81 -9.49
N ILE A 78 -16.22 -11.79 -9.02
CA ILE A 78 -16.01 -11.20 -7.69
C ILE A 78 -16.36 -12.22 -6.61
N ASP A 79 -17.48 -12.94 -6.76
CA ASP A 79 -17.91 -13.96 -5.82
C ASP A 79 -16.88 -15.09 -5.71
N THR A 80 -16.38 -15.58 -6.85
CA THR A 80 -15.37 -16.66 -6.90
C THR A 80 -14.05 -16.21 -6.27
N LEU A 81 -13.55 -15.02 -6.61
CA LEU A 81 -12.32 -14.47 -6.03
C LEU A 81 -12.46 -14.25 -4.52
N SER A 82 -13.62 -13.77 -4.07
CA SER A 82 -13.92 -13.55 -2.65
C SER A 82 -13.90 -14.88 -1.88
N ALA A 83 -14.51 -15.93 -2.43
CA ALA A 83 -14.49 -17.26 -1.84
C ALA A 83 -13.05 -17.81 -1.74
N GLU A 84 -12.26 -17.73 -2.82
CA GLU A 84 -10.87 -18.18 -2.80
C GLU A 84 -10.01 -17.43 -1.77
N MET A 85 -10.19 -16.11 -1.65
CA MET A 85 -9.50 -15.30 -0.66
C MET A 85 -9.87 -15.70 0.76
N ALA A 86 -11.16 -15.94 1.02
CA ALA A 86 -11.66 -16.40 2.31
C ALA A 86 -11.10 -17.77 2.68
N GLU A 87 -11.07 -18.73 1.76
CA GLU A 87 -10.51 -20.06 2.00
C GLU A 87 -9.01 -20.02 2.32
N LYS A 88 -8.24 -19.27 1.52
CA LYS A 88 -6.78 -19.11 1.73
C LYS A 88 -6.50 -18.40 3.07
N ALA A 89 -7.28 -17.38 3.42
CA ALA A 89 -7.17 -16.68 4.69
C ALA A 89 -7.53 -17.59 5.88
N LEU A 90 -8.61 -18.38 5.76
CA LEU A 90 -9.03 -19.33 6.78
C LEU A 90 -7.99 -20.42 7.02
N LEU A 91 -7.37 -20.94 5.95
CA LEU A 91 -6.29 -21.90 6.07
C LEU A 91 -5.09 -21.31 6.83
N LEU A 92 -4.69 -20.08 6.50
CA LEU A 92 -3.61 -19.38 7.22
C LEU A 92 -3.97 -19.15 8.70
N PHE A 93 -5.21 -18.77 8.97
CA PHE A 93 -5.72 -18.58 10.33
C PHE A 93 -5.65 -19.89 11.14
N LYS A 94 -6.15 -21.00 10.58
CA LYS A 94 -6.07 -22.34 11.21
C LYS A 94 -4.63 -22.74 11.52
N ASN A 95 -3.71 -22.49 10.59
CA ASN A 95 -2.27 -22.76 10.79
C ASN A 95 -1.67 -21.91 11.92
N ILE A 96 -2.06 -20.63 12.03
CA ILE A 96 -1.62 -19.76 13.12
C ILE A 96 -2.14 -20.30 14.46
N VAL A 97 -3.43 -20.65 14.55
CA VAL A 97 -4.03 -21.20 15.77
C VAL A 97 -3.35 -22.51 16.18
N ALA A 98 -3.19 -23.46 15.25
CA ALA A 98 -2.53 -24.75 15.50
C ALA A 98 -1.08 -24.60 15.97
N SER A 99 -0.37 -23.56 15.51
CA SER A 99 1.01 -23.29 15.93
C SER A 99 1.15 -22.71 17.35
N GLY A 100 0.03 -22.44 18.03
CA GLY A 100 -0.04 -21.80 19.35
C GLY A 100 -0.33 -20.30 19.31
N GLY A 101 -0.98 -19.83 18.25
CA GLY A 101 -1.52 -18.47 18.14
C GLY A 101 -0.55 -17.40 17.63
N LEU A 102 -1.06 -16.19 17.45
CA LEU A 102 -0.35 -15.08 16.82
C LEU A 102 0.86 -14.61 17.66
N LEU A 103 0.71 -14.53 18.99
CA LEU A 103 1.80 -14.11 19.89
C LEU A 103 3.02 -15.03 19.78
N LYS A 104 2.80 -16.35 19.69
CA LYS A 104 3.89 -17.31 19.49
C LYS A 104 4.56 -17.15 18.13
N GLN A 105 3.79 -16.90 17.08
CA GLN A 105 4.34 -16.62 15.74
C GLN A 105 5.19 -15.33 15.69
N ILE A 106 4.80 -14.29 16.44
CA ILE A 106 5.51 -13.01 16.53
C ILE A 106 6.81 -13.16 17.33
N THR A 107 6.75 -13.81 18.49
CA THR A 107 7.90 -14.02 19.38
C THR A 107 8.95 -14.96 18.77
N GLN A 108 8.53 -15.92 17.95
CA GLN A 108 9.42 -16.80 17.17
C GLN A 108 9.89 -16.19 15.84
N HIS A 109 9.52 -14.94 15.54
CA HIS A 109 9.83 -14.24 14.29
C HIS A 109 9.29 -14.89 13.00
N THR A 110 8.42 -15.89 13.10
CA THR A 110 7.90 -16.62 11.94
C THR A 110 7.04 -15.72 11.06
N LEU A 111 6.21 -14.86 11.65
CA LEU A 111 5.38 -13.91 10.91
C LEU A 111 6.25 -12.91 10.14
N GLN A 112 7.26 -12.35 10.80
CA GLN A 112 8.17 -11.36 10.22
C GLN A 112 8.93 -11.94 9.04
N ARG A 113 9.41 -13.18 9.15
CA ARG A 113 10.06 -13.89 8.07
C ARG A 113 9.12 -14.07 6.86
N LYS A 114 7.89 -14.55 7.08
CA LYS A 114 6.90 -14.73 6.00
C LYS A 114 6.55 -13.41 5.31
N VAL A 115 6.35 -12.34 6.07
CA VAL A 115 6.09 -11.00 5.51
C VAL A 115 7.28 -10.52 4.68
N LYS A 116 8.51 -10.73 5.16
CA LYS A 116 9.73 -10.36 4.42
C LYS A 116 9.91 -11.17 3.13
N GLU A 117 9.62 -12.47 3.17
CA GLU A 117 9.63 -13.33 1.99
C GLU A 117 8.64 -12.82 0.94
N LYS A 118 7.38 -12.53 1.33
CA LYS A 118 6.38 -11.97 0.42
C LYS A 118 6.75 -10.59 -0.10
N ALA A 119 7.28 -9.72 0.75
CA ALA A 119 7.75 -8.40 0.33
C ALA A 119 8.91 -8.50 -0.68
N THR A 120 9.80 -9.48 -0.53
CA THR A 120 10.92 -9.74 -1.44
C THR A 120 10.42 -10.28 -2.78
N GLN A 121 9.50 -11.25 -2.77
CA GLN A 121 8.88 -11.79 -3.98
C GLN A 121 8.19 -10.69 -4.79
N GLN A 122 7.38 -9.84 -4.14
CA GLN A 122 6.71 -8.73 -4.81
C GLN A 122 7.72 -7.72 -5.40
N GLN A 123 8.78 -7.40 -4.67
CA GLN A 123 9.81 -6.49 -5.16
C GLN A 123 10.54 -7.07 -6.38
N GLN A 124 10.84 -8.36 -6.40
CA GLN A 124 11.47 -9.01 -7.56
C GLN A 124 10.58 -8.92 -8.80
N LEU A 125 9.29 -9.24 -8.68
CA LEU A 125 8.32 -9.10 -9.77
C LEU A 125 8.23 -7.67 -10.28
N PHE A 126 8.22 -6.70 -9.37
CA PHE A 126 8.21 -5.29 -9.73
C PHE A 126 9.49 -4.84 -10.45
N ASP A 127 10.66 -5.24 -9.93
CA ASP A 127 11.96 -4.94 -10.53
C ASP A 127 12.10 -5.60 -11.93
N ASP A 128 11.49 -6.77 -12.17
CA ASP A 128 11.38 -7.41 -13.49
C ASP A 128 10.48 -6.62 -14.44
N LEU A 129 9.31 -6.14 -13.97
CA LEU A 129 8.39 -5.34 -14.78
C LEU A 129 9.02 -4.03 -15.24
N LEU A 130 9.77 -3.35 -14.36
CA LEU A 130 10.44 -2.11 -14.73
C LEU A 130 11.57 -2.33 -15.74
N ARG A 131 12.30 -3.45 -15.64
CA ARG A 131 13.32 -3.82 -16.64
C ARG A 131 12.71 -4.04 -18.02
N LYS A 132 11.51 -4.63 -18.10
CA LYS A 132 10.81 -4.87 -19.37
C LYS A 132 10.27 -3.59 -20.00
N ASN A 133 9.77 -2.66 -19.18
CA ASN A 133 9.02 -1.50 -19.66
C ASN A 133 9.84 -0.20 -19.73
N SER A 134 11.09 -0.18 -19.27
CA SER A 134 11.99 1.00 -19.29
C SER A 134 11.29 2.31 -18.88
N PRO A 135 10.92 2.44 -17.59
CA PRO A 135 10.12 3.56 -17.12
C PRO A 135 10.80 4.92 -17.38
N ASP A 136 10.00 5.92 -17.72
CA ASP A 136 10.48 7.30 -17.82
C ASP A 136 10.70 7.91 -16.43
N PHE A 137 11.92 8.43 -16.24
CA PHE A 137 12.39 9.05 -15.01
C PHE A 137 12.35 10.58 -15.05
N SER A 138 12.03 11.19 -16.20
CA SER A 138 11.98 12.65 -16.38
C SER A 138 11.06 13.36 -15.38
N ASN A 139 9.98 12.68 -14.97
CA ASN A 139 8.95 13.21 -14.10
C ASN A 139 9.21 13.02 -12.60
N PHE A 140 10.37 12.48 -12.21
CA PHE A 140 10.72 12.31 -10.81
C PHE A 140 10.98 13.66 -10.17
N VAL A 141 10.50 13.82 -8.95
CA VAL A 141 10.68 15.05 -8.18
C VAL A 141 12.09 15.07 -7.60
N SER A 142 12.79 16.18 -7.79
CA SER A 142 14.13 16.41 -7.26
C SER A 142 14.12 16.57 -5.73
N LYS A 143 15.30 16.47 -5.09
CA LYS A 143 15.41 16.51 -3.63
C LYS A 143 14.95 17.84 -3.03
N GLU A 144 15.06 18.92 -3.79
CA GLU A 144 14.79 20.29 -3.38
C GLU A 144 13.30 20.51 -3.08
N ASP A 145 12.42 19.73 -3.70
CA ASP A 145 10.98 19.79 -3.52
C ASP A 145 10.46 18.93 -2.35
N TRP A 146 11.34 18.20 -1.67
CA TRP A 146 10.95 17.33 -0.56
C TRP A 146 10.90 18.12 0.75
N GLU A 147 9.71 18.31 1.30
CA GLU A 147 9.55 18.91 2.63
C GLU A 147 9.74 17.89 3.75
N ILE A 148 9.54 16.60 3.44
CA ILE A 148 9.69 15.46 4.35
C ILE A 148 10.50 14.39 3.64
N VAL A 149 11.46 13.78 4.35
CA VAL A 149 12.24 12.65 3.82
C VAL A 149 11.30 11.48 3.50
N PRO A 150 11.12 11.11 2.22
CA PRO A 150 10.09 10.17 1.77
C PRO A 150 10.53 8.70 1.81
N PHE A 151 11.57 8.42 2.59
CA PHE A 151 12.24 7.13 2.63
C PHE A 151 12.18 6.52 4.02
N SER A 152 12.07 5.20 4.02
CA SER A 152 12.03 4.39 5.22
C SER A 152 13.33 4.57 6.02
N LYS A 153 13.22 5.05 7.26
CA LYS A 153 14.37 5.15 8.17
C LYS A 153 14.72 3.76 8.68
N LYS A 154 16.02 3.44 8.73
CA LYS A 154 16.48 2.22 9.40
C LYS A 154 16.17 2.36 10.89
N ASN A 155 15.38 1.43 11.43
CA ASN A 155 15.16 1.37 12.87
C ASN A 155 16.47 0.95 13.53
N ARG A 156 17.08 1.85 14.32
CA ARG A 156 18.36 1.60 15.01
C ARG A 156 18.17 0.91 16.36
N GLU A 157 16.94 0.88 16.86
CA GLU A 157 16.59 0.30 18.14
C GLU A 157 16.60 -1.22 18.07
N LYS A 158 17.23 -1.85 19.06
CA LYS A 158 17.20 -3.31 19.24
C LYS A 158 15.92 -3.66 19.99
N THR A 159 14.95 -4.21 19.26
CA THR A 159 13.69 -4.70 19.83
C THR A 159 13.72 -6.21 19.97
N PHE A 160 12.97 -6.75 20.95
CA PHE A 160 12.82 -8.20 21.13
C PHE A 160 12.21 -8.88 19.89
N VAL A 161 11.40 -8.14 19.13
CA VAL A 161 10.80 -8.57 17.86
C VAL A 161 11.33 -7.71 16.73
N ILE A 162 11.80 -8.33 15.64
CA ILE A 162 12.24 -7.59 14.44
C ILE A 162 11.09 -6.73 13.91
N PRO A 163 11.26 -5.39 13.79
CA PRO A 163 10.18 -4.52 13.35
C PRO A 163 9.88 -4.69 11.85
N LEU A 164 8.61 -4.63 11.49
CA LEU A 164 8.19 -4.55 10.10
C LEU A 164 8.31 -3.10 9.62
N VAL A 165 9.19 -2.88 8.65
CA VAL A 165 9.42 -1.56 8.04
C VAL A 165 8.62 -1.47 6.75
N ALA A 166 7.73 -0.50 6.67
CA ALA A 166 6.97 -0.21 5.46
C ALA A 166 7.91 0.43 4.41
N ASN A 167 8.27 -0.33 3.37
CA ASN A 167 9.09 0.14 2.26
C ASN A 167 8.24 0.27 0.99
N ARG A 168 8.47 1.32 0.19
CA ARG A 168 7.81 1.49 -1.11
C ARG A 168 8.53 0.72 -2.21
N LEU A 169 7.79 0.27 -3.23
CA LEU A 169 8.35 -0.47 -4.36
C LEU A 169 9.34 0.37 -5.18
N TRP A 170 9.05 1.67 -5.34
CA TRP A 170 9.88 2.63 -6.08
C TRP A 170 11.14 3.09 -5.32
N GLU A 171 11.20 2.85 -4.00
CA GLU A 171 12.18 3.47 -3.11
C GLU A 171 13.64 3.18 -3.51
N LYS A 172 13.96 1.95 -3.97
CA LYS A 172 15.32 1.59 -4.40
C LYS A 172 15.78 2.42 -5.59
N LEU A 173 14.90 2.67 -6.55
CA LEU A 173 15.20 3.40 -7.78
C LEU A 173 15.29 4.89 -7.52
N GLU A 174 14.34 5.44 -6.76
CA GLU A 174 14.35 6.85 -6.35
C GLU A 174 15.64 7.19 -5.56
N LYS A 175 16.11 6.28 -4.69
CA LYS A 175 17.40 6.44 -4.00
C LYS A 175 18.60 6.40 -4.93
N LYS A 176 18.55 5.62 -6.01
CA LYS A 176 19.62 5.55 -7.00
C LYS A 176 19.70 6.84 -7.82
N HIS A 177 18.55 7.34 -8.29
CA HIS A 177 18.46 8.56 -9.06
C HIS A 177 18.78 9.80 -8.23
N SER A 178 18.24 9.92 -7.01
CA SER A 178 18.48 11.09 -6.17
C SER A 178 19.92 11.21 -5.64
N ARG A 179 20.75 10.16 -5.77
CA ARG A 179 22.18 10.20 -5.40
C ARG A 179 23.09 10.68 -6.53
N GLN A 180 22.59 10.68 -7.77
CA GLN A 180 23.24 11.29 -8.91
C GLN A 180 22.98 12.80 -8.88
#